data_AF-A0A0X3VJY9-F1
#
_entry.id   AF-A0A0X3VJY9-F1
#
_cell.length_a   1.000
_cell.length_b   1.000
_cell.length_c   1.000
_cell.angle_alpha   90.00
_cell.angle_beta   90.00
_cell.angle_gamma   90.00
#
_symmetry.space_group_name_H-M   'P 1'
#
loop_
_entity.id
_entity.type
_entity.pdbx_description
1 polymer ?
#
loop_
_entity_poly.entity_id
_entity_poly.type
_entity_poly.pdbx_seq_one_letter_code
_entity_poly.pdbx_strand_id
1 'polypeptide(L)' 'MLGLYPGNQKVRPTGRMILYHLSDLRLRVGSAADPPVIAITRGIQLNLLDLLGLEPTHPRWPET' A
#
# COMPACT_ATOMS: atom_id res chain seq x y z
N MET A 1 -4.35 -0.91 -17.63
CA MET A 1 -3.43 -0.82 -16.50
C MET A 1 -2.24 -1.71 -16.78
N LEU A 2 -1.08 -1.08 -16.96
CA LEU A 2 0.23 -1.70 -17.11
C LEU A 2 0.58 -2.32 -15.75
N GLY A 3 0.78 -3.63 -15.66
CA GLY A 3 1.09 -4.28 -14.38
C GLY A 3 2.37 -3.73 -13.75
N LEU A 4 2.38 -3.59 -12.42
CA LEU A 4 3.48 -3.09 -11.56
C LEU A 4 4.79 -3.89 -11.63
N TYR A 5 4.95 -4.80 -12.60
CA TYR A 5 6.11 -5.67 -12.78
C TYR A 5 6.56 -5.70 -14.25
N PRO A 6 7.87 -5.91 -14.51
CA PRO A 6 8.37 -6.14 -15.86
C PRO A 6 7.57 -7.27 -16.54
N GLY A 7 6.83 -6.91 -17.59
CA GLY A 7 5.97 -7.83 -18.33
C GLY A 7 4.52 -7.40 -18.49
N ASN A 8 4.07 -6.31 -17.85
CA ASN A 8 2.73 -5.72 -18.04
C ASN A 8 1.54 -6.67 -17.77
N GLN A 9 1.75 -7.77 -17.05
CA GLN A 9 0.71 -8.77 -16.79
C GLN A 9 -0.17 -8.38 -15.59
N LYS A 10 -1.48 -8.54 -15.73
CA LYS A 10 -2.43 -8.47 -14.61
C LYS A 10 -2.34 -9.75 -13.80
N VAL A 11 -1.56 -9.73 -12.72
CA VAL A 11 -1.42 -10.85 -11.78
C VAL A 11 -2.27 -10.62 -10.53
N ARG A 12 -2.84 -11.70 -9.98
CA ARG A 12 -3.51 -11.65 -8.68
C ARG A 12 -2.49 -11.25 -7.61
N PRO A 13 -2.79 -10.28 -6.73
CA PRO A 13 -1.89 -9.91 -5.65
C PRO A 13 -1.56 -11.12 -4.79
N THR A 14 -0.27 -11.36 -4.57
CA THR A 14 0.20 -12.37 -3.62
C THR A 14 0.63 -11.69 -2.32
N GLY A 15 0.61 -12.44 -1.21
CA GLY A 15 1.10 -11.92 0.07
C GLY A 15 2.54 -11.40 -0.03
N ARG A 16 3.39 -12.05 -0.83
CA ARG A 16 4.77 -11.60 -1.08
C ARG A 16 4.82 -10.20 -1.72
N MET A 17 3.93 -9.91 -2.66
CA MET A 17 3.88 -8.60 -3.33
C MET A 17 3.46 -7.49 -2.37
N ILE A 18 2.49 -7.78 -1.51
CA ILE A 18 2.06 -6.84 -0.47
C ILE A 18 3.23 -6.57 0.48
N LEU A 19 3.89 -7.62 0.98
CA LEU A 19 5.02 -7.50 1.91
C LEU A 19 6.22 -6.76 1.30
N TYR A 20 6.49 -6.93 0.01
CA TYR A 20 7.54 -6.17 -0.70
C TYR A 20 7.30 -4.66 -0.67
N HIS A 21 6.06 -4.20 -0.89
CA HIS A 21 5.76 -2.78 -0.79
C HIS A 21 5.70 -2.29 0.65
N LEU A 22 5.28 -3.14 1.59
CA LEU A 22 5.27 -2.81 3.01
C LEU A 22 6.67 -2.76 3.63
N SER A 23 7.67 -3.47 3.08
CA SER A 23 9.04 -3.42 3.60
C SER A 23 9.71 -2.06 3.41
N ASP A 24 9.20 -1.22 2.52
CA ASP A 24 9.68 0.15 2.31
C ASP A 24 9.05 1.17 3.28
N LEU A 25 8.11 0.73 4.13
CA LEU A 25 7.50 1.60 5.13
C LEU A 25 8.53 2.05 6.15
N ARG A 26 8.48 3.34 6.49
CA ARG A 26 9.34 3.93 7.52
C ARG A 26 8.51 4.29 8.73
N LEU A 27 9.05 4.01 9.91
CA LEU A 27 8.46 4.47 11.15
C LEU A 27 8.98 5.88 11.47
N ARG A 28 8.06 6.81 11.70
CA ARG A 28 8.37 8.14 12.25
C ARG A 28 8.14 8.08 13.75
N VAL A 29 9.24 8.07 14.49
CA VAL A 29 9.20 8.22 15.94
C VAL A 29 8.97 9.71 16.25
N GLY A 30 7.93 10.00 17.03
CA GLY A 30 7.65 11.35 17.53
C GLY A 30 8.46 11.67 18.78
N SER A 31 8.02 12.66 19.55
CA SER A 31 8.62 12.91 20.88
C SER A 31 8.23 11.80 21.86
N ALA A 32 8.81 11.81 23.07
CA ALA A 32 8.53 10.79 24.09
C ALA A 32 7.04 10.64 24.46
N ALA A 33 6.22 11.66 24.20
CA ALA A 33 4.78 11.64 24.46
C ALA A 33 3.94 11.24 23.24
N ASP A 34 4.53 11.19 22.04
CA ASP A 34 3.80 10.92 20.80
C ASP A 34 3.88 9.44 20.43
N PRO A 35 2.77 8.80 20.02
CA PRO A 35 2.82 7.46 19.49
C PRO A 35 3.59 7.44 18.15
N PRO A 36 4.33 6.36 17.85
CA PRO A 36 5.01 6.23 16.58
C PRO A 36 3.99 6.16 15.42
N VAL A 37 4.32 6.82 14.31
CA VAL A 37 3.47 6.87 13.11
C VAL A 37 4.16 6.15 11.95
N ILE A 38 3.42 5.35 11.21
CA ILE A 38 3.91 4.76 9.96
C ILE A 38 3.87 5.84 8.87
N ALA A 39 5.04 6.20 8.34
CA ALA A 39 5.15 7.09 7.20
C ALA A 39 4.91 6.32 5.91
N ILE A 40 3.69 6.44 5.39
CA ILE A 40 3.34 5.93 4.07
C ILE A 40 3.63 7.04 3.06
N THR A 41 4.62 6.84 2.20
CA THR A 41 4.88 7.78 1.10
C THR A 41 3.80 7.66 0.05
N ARG A 42 3.56 8.74 -0.71
CA ARG A 42 2.57 8.73 -1.81
C ARG A 42 2.85 7.62 -2.83
N GLY A 43 4.12 7.33 -3.11
CA GLY A 43 4.52 6.25 -4.03
C GLY A 43 4.10 4.86 -3.53
N ILE A 44 4.37 4.56 -2.26
CA ILE A 44 3.96 3.28 -1.63
C ILE A 44 2.44 3.15 -1.62
N GLN A 45 1.73 4.24 -1.29
CA GLN A 45 0.27 4.25 -1.27
C GLN A 45 -0.32 3.96 -2.65
N LEU A 46 0.17 4.62 -3.71
CA LEU A 46 -0.32 4.40 -5.07
C LEU A 46 -0.04 2.97 -5.55
N ASN A 47 1.14 2.43 -5.26
CA ASN A 47 1.50 1.07 -5.63
C ASN A 47 0.61 0.04 -4.93
N LEU A 48 0.31 0.23 -3.64
CA LEU A 48 -0.58 -0.66 -2.90
C LEU A 48 -2.04 -0.57 -3.37
N LEU A 49 -2.53 0.63 -3.68
CA LEU A 49 -3.90 0.81 -4.21
C LEU A 49 -4.06 0.14 -5.58
N ASP A 50 -3.11 0.34 -6.48
CA ASP A 50 -3.10 -0.30 -7.80
C ASP A 50 -2.99 -1.82 -7.68
N LEU A 51 -2.08 -2.31 -6.82
CA LEU A 51 -1.95 -3.73 -6.53
C LEU A 51 -3.28 -4.33 -6.04
N LEU A 52 -3.95 -3.68 -5.09
CA LEU A 52 -5.18 -4.20 -4.48
C LEU A 52 -6.43 -3.90 -5.31
N GLY A 53 -6.32 -3.16 -6.42
CA GLY A 53 -7.46 -2.72 -7.22
C GLY A 53 -8.45 -1.87 -6.42
N LEU A 54 -7.93 -1.01 -5.54
CA LEU A 54 -8.73 -0.15 -4.68
C LEU A 54 -8.79 1.27 -5.23
N GLU A 55 -10.00 1.80 -5.38
CA GLU A 55 -10.23 3.21 -5.69
C GLU A 55 -10.38 4.00 -4.38
N PRO A 56 -9.43 4.89 -4.04
CA PRO A 56 -9.44 5.60 -2.76
C PRO A 56 -10.65 6.54 -2.61
N THR A 57 -11.25 6.99 -3.71
CA THR A 57 -12.47 7.81 -3.71
C THR A 57 -13.75 6.99 -3.48
N HIS A 58 -13.67 5.66 -3.53
CA HIS A 58 -14.79 4.75 -3.39
C HIS A 58 -14.45 3.61 -2.42
N PRO A 59 -14.27 3.90 -1.11
CA PRO A 59 -13.99 2.87 -0.11
C PRO A 59 -15.14 1.86 -0.06
N ARG A 60 -14.81 0.56 -0.18
CA ARG A 60 -15.75 -0.52 0.09
C ARG A 60 -15.89 -0.67 1.60
N TRP A 61 -16.90 -0.04 2.17
CA TRP A 61 -17.26 -0.27 3.56
C TRP A 61 -17.80 -1.70 3.71
N PRO A 62 -17.44 -2.43 4.78
CA PRO A 62 -18.14 -3.65 5.12
C PRO A 62 -19.60 -3.31 5.39
N GLU A 63 -20.53 -4.02 4.76
CA GLU A 63 -21.93 -3.98 5.16
C GLU A 63 -22.02 -4.58 6.56
N THR A 64 -22.45 -3.76 7.53
CA THR A 64 -22.72 -4.17 8.92
C THR A 64 -23.84 -5.18 8.99
#